data_AF-A0A3E0DGK4-F1
#
_entry.id   AF-A0A3E0DGK4-F1
#
_cell.length_a   1.000
_cell.length_b   1.000
_cell.length_c   1.000
_cell.angle_alpha   90.00
_cell.angle_beta   90.00
_cell.angle_gamma   90.00
#
_symmetry.space_group_name_H-M   'P 1'
#
loop_
_entity.id
_entity.type
_entity.pdbx_description
1 polymer ?
#
loop_
_entity_poly.entity_id
_entity_poly.type
_entity_poly.pdbx_seq_one_letter_code
_entity_poly.pdbx_strand_id
1 'polypeptide(L)' 'MQVVLKELRESGVAIKIIEKSKLHLDIEAIAYLQNECYQFISIFVKSVETAERNNN' A
#
# COMPACT_ATOMS: atom_id res chain seq x y z
N MET A 1 -1.12 -13.05 7.27
CA MET A 1 -1.52 -11.89 6.44
C MET A 1 -0.98 -10.54 6.95
N GLN A 2 -0.59 -10.43 8.23
CA GLN A 2 0.06 -9.22 8.77
C GLN A 2 1.39 -8.85 8.09
N VAL A 3 2.19 -9.84 7.67
CA VAL A 3 3.43 -9.60 6.90
C VAL A 3 3.12 -8.87 5.58
N VAL A 4 2.12 -9.31 4.82
CA VAL A 4 1.73 -8.65 3.55
C VAL A 4 1.34 -7.19 3.78
N LEU A 5 0.60 -6.89 4.85
CA LEU A 5 0.25 -5.51 5.21
C LEU A 5 1.48 -4.67 5.59
N LYS A 6 2.50 -5.28 6.19
CA LYS A 6 3.77 -4.60 6.47
C LYS A 6 4.51 -4.28 5.17
N GLU A 7 4.67 -5.24 4.27
CA GLU A 7 5.36 -5.06 2.99
C GLU A 7 4.65 -4.01 2.10
N LEU A 8 3.31 -3.97 2.09
CA LEU A 8 2.54 -2.94 1.38
C LEU A 8 2.76 -1.54 1.97
N ARG A 9 2.86 -1.42 3.30
CA ARG A 9 3.17 -0.14 3.95
C ARG A 9 4.58 0.34 3.61
N GLU A 10 5.57 -0.55 3.59
CA GLU A 10 6.93 -0.23 3.17
C GLU A 10 6.99 0.19 1.70
N SER A 11 6.25 -0.51 0.83
CA SER A 11 6.10 -0.14 -0.59
C SER A 11 5.50 1.27 -0.75
N GLY A 12 4.46 1.60 -0.01
CA GLY A 12 3.87 2.94 -0.02
C GLY A 12 4.82 4.05 0.45
N VAL A 13 5.72 3.73 1.39
CA VAL A 13 6.79 4.66 1.82
C VAL A 13 7.85 4.80 0.72
N ALA A 14 8.25 3.72 0.05
CA ALA A 14 9.19 3.76 -1.06
C ALA A 14 8.66 4.64 -2.21
N ILE A 15 7.38 4.54 -2.56
CA ILE A 15 6.74 5.39 -3.57
C ILE A 15 6.83 6.87 -3.15
N LYS A 16 6.59 7.21 -1.88
CA LYS A 16 6.77 8.58 -1.36
C LYS A 16 8.21 9.08 -1.46
N ILE A 17 9.19 8.21 -1.24
CA ILE A 17 10.60 8.58 -1.36
C ILE A 17 10.92 8.88 -2.82
N ILE A 18 10.50 8.03 -3.75
CA ILE A 18 10.66 8.24 -5.19
C ILE A 18 10.04 9.59 -5.61
N GLU A 19 8.80 9.84 -5.18
CA GLU A 19 8.07 11.09 -5.44
C GLU A 19 8.84 12.32 -4.97
N LYS A 20 9.23 12.35 -3.68
CA LYS A 20 9.93 13.48 -3.05
C LYS A 20 11.34 13.69 -3.57
N SER A 21 12.05 12.61 -3.90
CA SER A 21 13.38 12.66 -4.49
C SER A 21 13.35 12.98 -5.99
N LYS A 22 12.16 13.16 -6.59
CA LYS A 22 11.97 13.39 -8.03
C LYS A 22 12.66 12.33 -8.89
N LEU A 23 12.68 11.08 -8.42
CA LEU A 23 13.26 9.93 -9.12
C LEU A 23 12.23 9.32 -10.10
N HIS A 24 11.46 10.17 -10.76
CA HIS A 24 10.40 9.80 -11.69
C HIS A 24 10.30 10.85 -12.79
N LEU A 25 9.80 10.43 -13.96
CA LEU A 25 9.55 11.31 -15.10
C LEU A 25 8.07 11.70 -15.20
N ASP A 26 7.19 10.93 -14.56
CA ASP A 26 5.74 11.05 -14.64
C ASP A 26 5.13 11.10 -13.24
N ILE A 27 4.66 12.29 -12.87
CA ILE A 27 4.01 12.55 -11.59
C ILE A 27 2.62 11.88 -11.49
N GLU A 28 1.92 11.71 -12.62
CA GLU A 28 0.60 11.09 -12.64
C GLU A 28 0.72 9.59 -12.38
N ALA A 29 1.74 8.94 -12.97
CA ALA A 29 2.05 7.54 -12.68
C ALA A 29 2.38 7.31 -11.19
N ILE A 30 3.14 8.22 -10.57
CA ILE A 30 3.44 8.14 -9.14
C ILE A 30 2.20 8.32 -8.28
N ALA A 31 1.35 9.29 -8.59
CA ALA A 31 0.07 9.50 -7.90
C ALA A 31 -0.85 8.28 -8.03
N TYR A 32 -0.91 7.68 -9.23
CA TYR A 32 -1.65 6.46 -9.50
C TYR A 32 -1.14 5.28 -8.65
N LEU A 33 0.16 4.99 -8.69
CA LEU A 33 0.78 3.91 -7.92
C LEU A 33 0.57 4.08 -6.42
N GLN A 34 0.66 5.32 -5.93
CA GLN A 34 0.42 5.63 -4.53
C GLN A 34 -1.03 5.37 -4.14
N ASN A 35 -1.98 5.75 -5.00
CA ASN A 35 -3.40 5.49 -4.78
C ASN A 35 -3.71 3.98 -4.76
N GLU A 36 -3.21 3.25 -5.77
CA GLU A 36 -3.35 1.79 -5.87
C GLU A 36 -2.79 1.08 -4.63
N CYS A 37 -1.60 1.48 -4.17
CA CYS A 37 -1.00 0.92 -2.96
C CYS A 37 -1.88 1.13 -1.72
N TYR A 38 -2.54 2.29 -1.58
CA TYR A 38 -3.48 2.52 -0.49
C TYR A 38 -4.76 1.71 -0.61
N GLN A 39 -5.28 1.51 -1.83
CA GLN A 39 -6.43 0.63 -2.07
C GLN A 39 -6.11 -0.80 -1.65
N PHE A 40 -4.93 -1.34 -2.01
CA PHE A 40 -4.51 -2.66 -1.56
C PHE A 40 -4.39 -2.76 -0.04
N ILE A 41 -3.80 -1.75 0.62
CA ILE A 41 -3.75 -1.74 2.09
C ILE A 41 -5.17 -1.80 2.67
N SER A 42 -6.11 -1.01 2.16
CA SER A 42 -7.51 -1.00 2.61
C SER A 42 -8.18 -2.38 2.46
N ILE A 43 -8.05 -2.99 1.28
CA ILE A 43 -8.59 -4.32 0.98
C ILE A 43 -8.00 -5.35 1.95
N PHE A 44 -6.67 -5.41 2.08
CA PHE A 44 -6.00 -6.39 2.93
C PHE A 44 -6.31 -6.19 4.41
N VAL A 45 -6.47 -4.95 4.89
CA VAL A 45 -6.93 -4.69 6.27
C VAL A 45 -8.30 -5.30 6.49
N LYS A 46 -9.25 -5.08 5.56
CA LYS A 46 -10.59 -5.68 5.65
C LYS A 46 -10.59 -7.20 5.53
N SER A 47 -9.72 -7.76 4.69
CA SER A 47 -9.52 -9.21 4.63
C SER A 47 -8.99 -9.75 5.96
N VAL A 48 -8.07 -9.05 6.63
CA VAL A 48 -7.52 -9.47 7.94
C VAL A 48 -8.60 -9.43 8.99
N GLU A 49 -9.32 -8.31 9.10
CA GLU A 49 -10.42 -8.16 10.05
C GLU A 49 -11.48 -9.25 9.87
N THR A 50 -11.82 -9.60 8.62
CA THR A 50 -12.80 -10.65 8.31
C THR A 50 -12.29 -12.03 8.72
N ALA A 51 -11.03 -12.34 8.41
CA ALA A 51 -10.42 -13.61 8.79
C ALA A 51 -10.31 -13.75 10.31
N GLU A 52 -9.92 -12.70 11.02
CA GLU A 52 -9.83 -12.68 12.49
C GLU A 52 -11.20 -12.88 13.15
N ARG A 53 -12.26 -12.26 12.62
CA ARG A 53 -13.64 -12.46 13.11
C ARG A 53 -14.15 -13.88 12.92
N ASN A 54 -13.79 -14.54 11.82
CA ASN A 54 -14.25 -15.89 11.50
C ASN A 54 -13.41 -17.00 12.17
N ASN A 55 -12.25 -16.67 12.74
CA ASN A 55 -11.39 -17.60 13.47
C ASN A 55 -11.63 -17.58 15.00
N ASN A 56 -12.66 -16.85 15.46
CA ASN A 56 -13.15 -16.84 16.85
C ASN A 56 -14.50 -17.55 16.95
#